data_AF-A0A5S9MRU5-F1
#
_entry.id   AF-A0A5S9MRU5-F1
#
_cell.length_a   1.000
_cell.length_b   1.000
_cell.length_c   1.000
_cell.angle_alpha   90.00
_cell.angle_beta   90.00
_cell.angle_gamma   90.00
#
_symmetry.space_group_name_H-M   'P 1'
#
loop_
_entity.id
_entity.type
_entity.pdbx_description
1 polymer ?
#
loop_
_entity_poly.entity_id
_entity_poly.type
_entity_poly.pdbx_seq_one_letter_code
_entity_poly.pdbx_strand_id
1 'polypeptide(L)'
;MNVDAIPKFLGRLSYRQAIWLAPLAYLVHILEESQQFAAWASTHFAGGFTTAQFVKNNLIIMGILVGLSVLVTLHPRKWTALLHFYQLCAGMFHMGATAYIGVYSPGLLSAILLYLPVSYYITRLGYREGLLPNVPALVVLVLAGLGHALFVYSQLFTLDLRL
;
A
#
# COMPACT_ATOMS: atom_id res chain seq x y z
N MET A 1 -14.15 -1.60 -25.37
CA MET A 1 -12.86 -1.24 -24.74
C MET A 1 -11.79 -2.16 -25.29
N ASN A 2 -10.70 -1.61 -25.86
CA ASN A 2 -9.62 -2.43 -26.41
C ASN A 2 -8.73 -2.93 -25.26
N VAL A 3 -8.96 -4.16 -24.81
CA VAL A 3 -8.23 -4.76 -23.67
C VAL A 3 -6.75 -4.95 -23.96
N ASP A 4 -6.35 -5.08 -25.23
CA ASP A 4 -4.94 -5.22 -25.63
C ASP A 4 -4.14 -3.93 -25.47
N ALA A 5 -4.82 -2.79 -25.29
CA ALA A 5 -4.15 -1.52 -25.06
C ALA A 5 -3.45 -1.49 -23.69
N ILE A 6 -3.96 -2.21 -22.68
CA ILE A 6 -3.43 -2.18 -21.32
C ILE A 6 -2.04 -2.84 -21.23
N PRO A 7 -1.84 -4.10 -21.70
CA PRO A 7 -0.51 -4.71 -21.69
C PRO A 7 0.50 -3.95 -22.55
N LYS A 8 0.07 -3.38 -23.68
CA LYS A 8 0.93 -2.57 -24.55
C LYS A 8 1.37 -1.27 -23.86
N PHE A 9 0.46 -0.60 -23.15
CA PHE A 9 0.77 0.58 -22.36
C PHE A 9 1.75 0.25 -21.23
N LEU A 10 1.44 -0.76 -20.41
CA LEU A 10 2.31 -1.22 -19.33
C LEU A 10 3.67 -1.72 -19.85
N GLY A 11 3.74 -2.31 -21.04
CA GLY A 11 5.01 -2.73 -21.65
C GLY A 11 5.99 -1.58 -21.91
N ARG A 12 5.50 -0.34 -22.00
CA ARG A 12 6.29 0.84 -22.37
C ARG A 12 6.74 1.71 -21.19
N LEU A 13 6.19 1.49 -20.00
CA LEU A 13 6.55 2.32 -18.85
C LEU A 13 7.96 2.02 -18.36
N SER A 14 8.70 3.09 -18.04
CA SER A 14 9.90 3.03 -17.21
C SER A 14 9.54 2.89 -15.74
N TYR A 15 10.50 2.49 -14.90
CA TYR A 15 10.32 2.43 -13.46
C TYR A 15 9.82 3.76 -12.86
N ARG A 16 10.38 4.88 -13.31
CA ARG A 16 9.99 6.23 -12.85
C ARG A 16 8.53 6.55 -13.15
N GLN A 17 8.01 6.08 -14.28
CA GLN A 17 6.59 6.27 -14.64
C GLN A 17 5.70 5.29 -13.88
N ALA A 18 6.12 4.03 -13.78
CA ALA A 18 5.37 2.98 -13.10
C ALA A 18 5.20 3.24 -11.60
N ILE A 19 6.11 4.00 -10.97
CA ILE A 19 6.04 4.40 -9.56
C ILE A 19 4.71 5.05 -9.20
N TRP A 20 4.12 5.81 -10.13
CA TRP A 20 2.87 6.53 -9.93
C TRP A 20 1.65 5.61 -9.88
N LEU A 21 1.79 4.34 -10.28
CA LEU A 21 0.73 3.35 -10.09
C LEU A 21 0.47 3.06 -8.60
N ALA A 22 1.46 3.28 -7.72
CA ALA A 22 1.31 3.09 -6.29
C ALA A 22 0.29 4.04 -5.64
N PRO A 23 0.44 5.39 -5.71
CA PRO A 23 -0.57 6.30 -5.16
C PRO A 23 -1.92 6.17 -5.88
N LEU A 24 -1.94 5.80 -7.17
CA LEU A 24 -3.19 5.54 -7.88
C LEU A 24 -3.91 4.28 -7.36
N ALA A 25 -3.19 3.19 -7.13
CA ALA A 25 -3.75 1.99 -6.51
C ALA A 25 -4.25 2.29 -5.09
N TYR A 26 -3.48 3.07 -4.32
CA TYR A 26 -3.88 3.50 -2.97
C TYR A 26 -5.15 4.36 -2.98
N LEU A 27 -5.33 5.22 -3.99
CA LEU A 27 -6.55 6.00 -4.13
C LEU A 27 -7.77 5.10 -4.32
N VAL A 28 -7.66 4.08 -5.18
CA VAL A 28 -8.76 3.11 -5.40
C VAL A 28 -9.04 2.32 -4.12
N HIS A 29 -8.01 1.97 -3.36
CA HIS A 29 -8.15 1.33 -2.06
C HIS A 29 -8.91 2.19 -1.05
N ILE A 30 -8.57 3.48 -0.92
CA ILE A 30 -9.34 4.42 -0.07
C ILE A 30 -10.81 4.43 -0.48
N LEU A 31 -11.10 4.44 -1.79
CA LEU A 31 -12.49 4.44 -2.27
C LEU A 31 -13.23 3.17 -1.86
N GLU A 32 -12.59 2.00 -1.97
CA GLU A 32 -13.15 0.73 -1.49
C GLU A 32 -13.45 0.78 0.02
N GLU A 33 -12.52 1.29 0.82
CA GLU A 33 -12.63 1.34 2.27
C GLU A 33 -13.60 2.40 2.79
N SER A 34 -13.77 3.49 2.04
CA SER A 34 -14.35 4.77 2.49
C SER A 34 -15.69 4.67 3.22
N GLN A 35 -16.50 3.68 2.88
CA GLN A 35 -17.85 3.52 3.43
C GLN A 35 -17.92 2.57 4.63
N GLN A 36 -16.97 1.65 4.79
CA GLN A 36 -17.14 0.50 5.69
C GLN A 36 -15.97 0.29 6.64
N PHE A 37 -14.76 0.71 6.27
CA PHE A 37 -13.57 0.35 7.04
C PHE A 37 -13.62 0.88 8.47
N ALA A 38 -14.07 2.11 8.68
CA ALA A 38 -14.09 2.68 10.02
C ALA A 38 -15.03 1.93 10.97
N ALA A 39 -16.25 1.62 10.52
CA ALA A 39 -17.22 0.85 11.30
C ALA A 39 -16.75 -0.60 11.52
N TRP A 40 -16.21 -1.23 10.47
CA TRP A 40 -15.65 -2.57 10.54
C TRP A 40 -14.50 -2.66 11.54
N ALA A 41 -13.54 -1.72 11.48
CA ALA A 41 -12.40 -1.67 12.37
C ALA A 41 -12.83 -1.43 13.83
N SER A 42 -13.78 -0.52 14.06
CA SER A 42 -14.35 -0.27 15.38
C SER A 42 -15.05 -1.51 15.95
N THR A 43 -15.65 -2.35 15.11
CA THR A 43 -16.36 -3.56 15.54
C THR A 43 -15.42 -4.71 15.88
N HIS A 44 -14.31 -4.84 15.16
CA HIS A 44 -13.44 -6.03 15.23
C HIS A 44 -12.11 -5.83 15.99
N PHE A 45 -11.76 -4.58 16.34
CA PHE A 45 -10.56 -4.26 17.13
C PHE A 45 -10.95 -3.57 18.45
N ALA A 46 -10.04 -2.81 19.08
CA ALA A 46 -10.22 -2.27 20.44
C ALA A 46 -11.35 -1.23 20.60
N GLY A 47 -12.24 -1.09 19.60
CA GLY A 47 -13.34 -0.14 19.60
C GLY A 47 -12.92 1.29 19.33
N GLY A 48 -13.84 2.10 18.82
CA GLY A 48 -13.69 3.56 18.78
C GLY A 48 -12.87 4.11 17.61
N PHE A 49 -12.54 3.29 16.60
CA PHE A 49 -11.94 3.81 15.37
C PHE A 49 -12.98 4.62 14.58
N THR A 50 -12.64 5.88 14.28
CA THR A 50 -13.57 6.87 13.71
C THR A 50 -13.28 7.15 12.24
N THR A 51 -14.29 7.67 11.52
CA THR A 51 -14.11 8.17 10.14
C THR A 51 -13.07 9.30 10.08
N ALA A 52 -12.97 10.13 11.12
CA ALA A 52 -11.95 11.19 11.18
C ALA A 52 -10.53 10.61 11.22
N GLN A 53 -10.30 9.56 12.02
CA GLN A 53 -9.03 8.84 12.05
C GLN A 53 -8.74 8.15 10.71
N PHE A 54 -9.75 7.52 10.11
CA PHE A 54 -9.64 6.94 8.77
C PHE A 54 -9.16 7.97 7.74
N VAL A 55 -9.80 9.14 7.67
CA VAL A 55 -9.42 10.22 6.74
C VAL A 55 -8.01 10.73 7.05
N LYS A 56 -7.70 11.02 8.32
CA LYS A 56 -6.38 11.50 8.74
C LYS A 56 -5.27 10.53 8.30
N ASN A 57 -5.44 9.24 8.61
CA ASN A 57 -4.44 8.22 8.30
C ASN A 57 -4.23 8.08 6.79
N ASN A 58 -5.31 8.04 6.03
CA ASN A 58 -5.24 7.93 4.57
C ASN A 58 -4.62 9.17 3.92
N LEU A 59 -4.86 10.37 4.43
CA LEU A 59 -4.19 11.58 3.95
C LEU A 59 -2.69 11.56 4.22
N ILE A 60 -2.27 11.12 5.41
CA ILE A 60 -0.86 10.98 5.76
C ILE A 60 -0.18 9.96 4.83
N ILE A 61 -0.76 8.77 4.68
CA ILE A 61 -0.20 7.72 3.83
C ILE A 61 -0.17 8.16 2.36
N MET A 62 -1.24 8.78 1.85
CA MET A 62 -1.28 9.32 0.50
C MET A 62 -0.18 10.38 0.28
N GLY A 63 -0.02 11.30 1.23
CA GLY A 63 1.04 12.32 1.20
C GLY A 63 2.43 11.70 1.16
N ILE A 64 2.66 10.65 1.96
CA ILE A 64 3.91 9.88 1.94
C ILE A 64 4.09 9.23 0.56
N LEU A 65 3.11 8.49 0.03
CA LEU A 65 3.23 7.81 -1.27
C LEU A 65 3.49 8.77 -2.42
N VAL A 66 2.82 9.92 -2.45
CA VAL A 66 3.05 10.97 -3.46
C VAL A 66 4.43 11.57 -3.30
N GLY A 67 4.83 11.98 -2.09
CA GLY A 67 6.14 12.57 -1.82
C GLY A 67 7.29 11.63 -2.20
N LEU A 68 7.12 10.34 -1.94
CA LEU A 68 8.07 9.30 -2.31
C LEU A 68 8.10 9.05 -3.83
N SER A 69 6.93 9.07 -4.49
CA SER A 69 6.84 8.97 -5.95
C SER A 69 7.57 10.13 -6.63
N VAL A 70 7.41 11.34 -6.10
CA VAL A 70 8.17 12.53 -6.54
C VAL A 70 9.67 12.32 -6.31
N LEU A 71 10.07 11.89 -5.11
CA LEU A 71 11.48 11.66 -4.78
C LEU A 71 12.14 10.63 -5.71
N VAL A 72 11.48 9.51 -5.98
CA VAL A 72 11.96 8.48 -6.93
C VAL A 72 12.04 9.05 -8.35
N THR A 73 11.03 9.82 -8.75
CA THR A 73 10.96 10.42 -10.08
C THR A 73 12.12 11.40 -10.30
N LEU A 74 12.48 12.19 -9.30
CA LEU A 74 13.58 13.16 -9.38
C LEU A 74 14.95 12.49 -9.18
N HIS A 75 15.04 11.55 -8.24
CA HIS A 75 16.28 10.93 -7.78
C HIS A 75 16.14 9.42 -7.61
N PRO A 76 16.13 8.62 -8.69
CA PRO A 76 16.01 7.17 -8.58
C PRO A 76 17.28 6.60 -7.95
N ARG A 77 17.19 6.26 -6.67
CA ARG A 77 18.27 5.61 -5.92
C ARG A 77 17.79 4.24 -5.50
N LYS A 78 18.74 3.33 -5.28
CA LYS A 78 18.44 1.93 -4.97
C LYS A 78 17.48 1.75 -3.79
N TRP A 79 17.64 2.60 -2.77
CA TRP A 79 16.86 2.54 -1.54
C TRP A 79 15.44 3.11 -1.66
N THR A 80 15.21 4.08 -2.56
CA THR A 80 13.87 4.68 -2.74
C THR A 80 12.92 3.70 -3.45
N ALA A 81 13.45 2.65 -4.08
CA ALA A 81 12.64 1.61 -4.68
C ALA A 81 11.98 0.65 -3.67
N LEU A 82 12.49 0.62 -2.43
CA LEU A 82 11.98 -0.23 -1.33
C LEU A 82 10.63 0.24 -0.77
N LEU A 83 10.16 1.41 -1.17
CA LEU A 83 9.00 2.07 -0.59
C LEU A 83 7.66 1.46 -1.03
N HIS A 84 7.64 0.67 -2.11
CA HIS A 84 6.46 -0.05 -2.59
C HIS A 84 6.08 -1.23 -1.70
N PHE A 85 7.03 -1.77 -0.93
CA PHE A 85 6.79 -2.90 -0.04
C PHE A 85 5.78 -2.57 1.07
N TYR A 86 5.57 -1.29 1.40
CA TYR A 86 4.51 -0.89 2.32
C TYR A 86 3.11 -1.30 1.85
N GLN A 87 2.81 -1.18 0.54
CA GLN A 87 1.52 -1.63 -0.03
C GLN A 87 1.33 -3.14 0.07
N LEU A 88 2.41 -3.92 -0.05
CA LEU A 88 2.35 -5.36 0.16
C LEU A 88 1.96 -5.68 1.60
N CYS A 89 2.54 -4.98 2.58
CA CYS A 89 2.21 -5.17 3.98
C CYS A 89 0.77 -4.77 4.31
N ALA A 90 0.27 -3.67 3.71
CA ALA A 90 -1.14 -3.29 3.80
C ALA A 90 -2.06 -4.37 3.21
N GLY A 91 -1.72 -4.91 2.03
CA GLY A 91 -2.50 -6.00 1.45
C GLY A 91 -2.49 -7.27 2.31
N MET A 92 -1.35 -7.62 2.90
CA MET A 92 -1.22 -8.73 3.85
C MET A 92 -2.07 -8.54 5.10
N PHE A 93 -2.26 -7.30 5.57
CA PHE A 93 -3.16 -7.01 6.68
C PHE A 93 -4.60 -7.38 6.33
N HIS A 94 -5.17 -6.93 5.19
CA HIS A 94 -6.57 -7.26 4.86
C HIS A 94 -6.79 -8.75 4.60
N MET A 95 -5.82 -9.41 3.94
CA MET A 95 -5.86 -10.85 3.74
C MET A 95 -5.83 -11.60 5.09
N GLY A 96 -4.91 -11.23 5.98
CA GLY A 96 -4.78 -11.82 7.31
C GLY A 96 -5.99 -11.54 8.20
N ALA A 97 -6.49 -10.32 8.21
CA ALA A 97 -7.66 -9.94 8.99
C ALA A 97 -8.93 -10.67 8.51
N THR A 98 -9.11 -10.79 7.19
CA THR A 98 -10.21 -11.58 6.62
C THR A 98 -10.11 -13.05 7.02
N ALA A 99 -8.91 -13.64 6.91
CA ALA A 99 -8.68 -15.03 7.27
C ALA A 99 -8.89 -15.29 8.78
N TYR A 100 -8.48 -14.35 9.64
CA TYR A 100 -8.57 -14.47 11.09
C TYR A 100 -9.99 -14.23 11.63
N ILE A 101 -10.65 -13.16 11.17
CA ILE A 101 -11.99 -12.78 11.66
C ILE A 101 -13.07 -13.64 10.98
N GLY A 102 -12.78 -14.19 9.79
CA GLY A 102 -13.73 -15.00 9.03
C GLY A 102 -14.79 -14.18 8.30
N VAL A 103 -14.61 -12.85 8.23
CA VAL A 103 -15.48 -11.93 7.50
C VAL A 103 -14.65 -11.03 6.61
N TYR A 104 -15.25 -10.55 5.52
CA TYR A 104 -14.61 -9.62 4.60
C TYR A 104 -14.07 -8.39 5.32
N SER A 105 -12.77 -8.10 5.13
CA SER A 105 -12.17 -6.82 5.51
C SER A 105 -12.30 -5.83 4.33
N PRO A 106 -12.94 -4.66 4.51
CA PRO A 106 -12.89 -3.60 3.50
C PRO A 106 -11.43 -3.26 3.18
N GLY A 107 -11.08 -3.21 1.89
CA GLY A 107 -9.70 -3.07 1.42
C GLY A 107 -9.11 -4.38 0.85
N LEU A 108 -9.76 -5.53 1.07
CA LEU A 108 -9.30 -6.83 0.56
C LEU A 108 -9.26 -6.90 -0.98
N LEU A 109 -10.26 -6.34 -1.67
CA LEU A 109 -10.34 -6.46 -3.12
C LEU A 109 -9.21 -5.69 -3.79
N SER A 110 -8.99 -4.43 -3.43
CA SER A 110 -7.87 -3.63 -3.90
C SER A 110 -6.52 -4.19 -3.44
N ALA A 111 -6.43 -4.80 -2.26
CA ALA A 111 -5.22 -5.50 -1.84
C ALA A 111 -4.83 -6.61 -2.84
N ILE A 112 -5.79 -7.48 -3.20
CA ILE A 112 -5.53 -8.62 -4.10
C ILE A 112 -5.39 -8.16 -5.55
N LEU A 113 -6.29 -7.29 -6.01
CA LEU A 113 -6.42 -6.92 -7.43
C LEU A 113 -5.50 -5.78 -7.84
N LEU A 114 -5.02 -4.95 -6.90
CA LEU A 114 -4.16 -3.81 -7.20
C LEU A 114 -2.81 -3.87 -6.48
N TYR A 115 -2.76 -4.01 -5.15
CA TYR A 115 -1.48 -3.94 -4.45
C TYR A 115 -0.52 -5.06 -4.82
N LEU A 116 -0.99 -6.32 -4.93
CA LEU A 116 -0.12 -7.41 -5.34
C LEU A 116 0.36 -7.23 -6.79
N PRO A 117 -0.50 -7.01 -7.81
CA PRO A 117 -0.04 -6.86 -9.19
C PRO A 117 0.81 -5.61 -9.42
N VAL A 118 0.43 -4.47 -8.85
CA VAL A 118 1.18 -3.20 -8.99
C VAL A 118 2.54 -3.30 -8.33
N SER A 119 2.61 -3.82 -7.09
CA SER A 119 3.89 -4.02 -6.40
C SER A 119 4.79 -4.97 -7.18
N TYR A 120 4.26 -6.12 -7.65
CA TYR A 120 5.02 -7.06 -8.46
C TYR A 120 5.58 -6.39 -9.73
N TYR A 121 4.73 -5.65 -10.45
CA TYR A 121 5.10 -4.99 -11.69
C TYR A 121 6.18 -3.91 -11.48
N ILE A 122 6.03 -3.04 -10.47
CA ILE A 122 7.02 -2.02 -10.11
C ILE A 122 8.34 -2.68 -9.70
N THR A 123 8.29 -3.72 -8.85
CA THR A 123 9.48 -4.46 -8.42
C THR A 123 10.21 -5.10 -9.61
N ARG A 124 9.48 -5.72 -10.53
CA ARG A 124 10.07 -6.30 -11.75
C ARG A 124 10.78 -5.23 -12.60
N LEU A 125 10.18 -4.07 -12.77
CA LEU A 125 10.80 -2.94 -13.47
C LEU A 125 12.06 -2.44 -12.74
N GLY A 126 12.00 -2.36 -11.41
CA GLY A 126 13.12 -1.93 -10.58
C GLY A 126 14.34 -2.84 -10.71
N TYR A 127 14.13 -4.16 -10.76
CA TYR A 127 15.21 -5.11 -11.06
C TYR A 127 15.70 -5.00 -12.50
N ARG A 128 14.79 -4.92 -13.48
CA ARG A 128 15.14 -4.81 -14.91
C ARG A 128 15.99 -3.58 -15.21
N GLU A 129 15.72 -2.47 -14.51
CA GLU A 129 16.42 -1.19 -14.69
C GLU A 129 17.62 -1.02 -13.73
N GLY A 130 17.96 -2.03 -12.93
CA GLY A 130 19.11 -1.99 -11.99
C GLY A 130 18.92 -1.02 -10.82
N LEU A 131 17.68 -0.62 -10.55
CA LEU A 131 17.28 0.34 -9.52
C LEU A 131 16.92 -0.31 -8.20
N LEU A 132 16.80 -1.64 -8.11
CA LEU A 132 16.67 -2.32 -6.83
C LEU A 132 18.02 -2.94 -6.43
N PRO A 133 18.46 -2.76 -5.17
CA PRO A 133 19.68 -3.39 -4.70
C PRO A 133 19.44 -4.90 -4.57
N ASN A 134 20.51 -5.70 -4.67
CA ASN A 134 20.50 -7.13 -4.33
C ASN A 134 20.44 -7.34 -2.80
N VAL A 135 19.71 -6.49 -2.09
CA VAL A 135 19.34 -6.73 -0.70
C VAL A 135 18.30 -7.85 -0.73
N PRO A 136 18.37 -8.83 0.18
CA PRO A 136 17.34 -9.85 0.24
C PRO A 136 15.99 -9.17 0.38
N ALA A 137 15.10 -9.32 -0.60
CA ALA A 137 13.76 -8.72 -0.59
C ALA A 137 13.02 -9.04 0.73
N LEU A 138 13.37 -10.18 1.36
CA LEU A 138 12.95 -10.58 2.69
C LEU A 138 13.27 -9.54 3.78
N VAL A 139 14.48 -8.98 3.82
CA VAL A 139 14.86 -7.98 4.85
C VAL A 139 13.97 -6.74 4.72
N VAL A 140 13.75 -6.28 3.49
CA VAL A 140 12.91 -5.11 3.22
C VAL A 140 11.46 -5.40 3.57
N LEU A 141 10.95 -6.56 3.18
CA LEU A 141 9.60 -6.99 3.51
C LEU A 141 9.40 -7.10 5.02
N VAL A 142 10.38 -7.62 5.76
CA VAL A 142 10.33 -7.70 7.23
C VAL A 142 10.30 -6.31 7.85
N LEU A 143 11.19 -5.39 7.44
CA LEU A 143 11.20 -4.02 7.98
C LEU A 143 9.92 -3.25 7.65
N ALA A 144 9.44 -3.36 6.40
CA ALA A 144 8.17 -2.76 5.98
C ALA A 144 6.99 -3.37 6.76
N GLY A 145 7.01 -4.69 6.96
CA GLY A 145 5.99 -5.42 7.71
C GLY A 145 5.94 -5.01 9.17
N LEU A 146 7.09 -4.89 9.83
CA LEU A 146 7.20 -4.40 11.20
C LEU A 146 6.69 -2.95 11.32
N GLY A 147 7.12 -2.06 10.42
CA GLY A 147 6.66 -0.67 10.40
C GLY A 147 5.15 -0.56 10.18
N HIS A 148 4.61 -1.35 9.25
CA HIS A 148 3.17 -1.40 9.00
C HIS A 148 2.40 -1.96 10.20
N ALA A 149 2.88 -3.06 10.81
CA ALA A 149 2.26 -3.66 11.98
C ALA A 149 2.24 -2.69 13.17
N LEU A 150 3.34 -1.97 13.42
CA LEU A 150 3.40 -0.93 14.45
C LEU A 150 2.43 0.22 14.16
N PHE A 151 2.36 0.67 12.91
CA PHE A 151 1.40 1.70 12.50
C PHE A 151 -0.03 1.23 12.76
N VAL A 152 -0.43 0.06 12.25
CA VAL A 152 -1.78 -0.49 12.47
C VAL A 152 -2.06 -0.68 13.96
N TYR A 153 -1.12 -1.23 14.72
CA TYR A 153 -1.26 -1.42 16.16
C TYR A 153 -1.52 -0.08 16.87
N SER A 154 -0.73 0.94 16.53
CA SER A 154 -0.87 2.28 17.11
C SER A 154 -2.24 2.93 16.83
N GLN A 155 -2.91 2.53 15.75
CA GLN A 155 -4.19 3.10 15.33
C GLN A 155 -5.39 2.30 15.82
N LEU A 156 -5.27 0.97 15.86
CA LEU A 156 -6.39 0.06 16.15
C LEU A 156 -6.45 -0.43 17.59
N PHE A 157 -5.37 -0.30 18.36
CA PHE A 157 -5.27 -0.84 19.72
C PHE A 157 -4.81 0.16 20.78
N THR A 158 -4.22 1.29 20.40
CA THR A 158 -3.92 2.38 21.33
C THR A 158 -4.81 3.60 21.06
N LEU A 159 -5.65 3.93 22.05
CA LEU A 159 -6.43 5.16 22.10
C LEU A 159 -5.50 6.38 22.31
N ASP A 160 -5.79 7.45 21.57
CA ASP A 160 -5.38 8.84 21.83
C ASP A 160 -3.88 9.22 21.64
N LEU A 161 -3.33 9.03 20.42
CA LEU A 161 -2.31 9.99 19.95
C LEU A 161 -3.02 11.16 19.26
N ARG A 162 -3.40 12.14 20.08
CA ARG A 162 -3.75 13.51 19.66
C ARG A 162 -2.49 14.23 19.18
N LEU A 163 -2.02 13.84 18.00
CA LEU A 163 -1.22 14.70 17.12
C LEU A 163 -2.16 15.28 16.06
#